data_AF-A0A966Q1C6-F1
#
_entry.id   AF-A0A966Q1C6-F1
#
_cell.length_a   1.000
_cell.length_b   1.000
_cell.length_c   1.000
_cell.angle_alpha   90.00
_cell.angle_beta   90.00
_cell.angle_gamma   90.00
#
_symmetry.space_group_name_H-M   'P 1'
#
loop_
_entity.id
_entity.type
_entity.pdbx_description
1 polymer ?
#
loop_
_entity_poly.entity_id
_entity_poly.type
_entity_poly.pdbx_seq_one_letter_code
_entity_poly.pdbx_strand_id
1 'polypeptide(L)'
;MGAIGAALIGPTIKGPAFVPVAVSNYTDFVAQFGSLYEQSYLPYTAKSYLQNAGGATIVRVLGSGGYKLTHPLAVVATGSWGKKLISVLHPTFVVTDSDSTSLFAKSTLGSNNSGSFVLTVSGGFTTDVSSFTSATNQNGVPYSASINPENTSFIGNLYGYNPYGTNAVYNYVCFKAQASASLAADPATKIIIESGSLSSQPWDFTDDYLEASTPWVTSQKVGSNTIDLFRFSTLSHGIHSNYEIKVGISNVRPAGTIAGSEYGDFDVIVRYVDQSKLPQTPFGWQDEDIRPATIEAFKCNLDPNSPRYIARVIGDRYVTITDEGKVVVNGDYSNKSKFIRVETTEAVSNGATSPNLVPFGFRAMKTPIPSAFTQPAAATYVSSQTVGSAYNKRVYWGFSFDFTNTDNFNYLRPLPISANQSTGSNVDFYLGDYSQAAGANYPSATSP
;
A
#
# COMPACT_ATOMS: atom_id res chain seq x y z
N MET A 1 12.14 -14.38 -41.56
CA MET A 1 12.87 -13.99 -40.33
C MET A 1 11.97 -13.05 -39.54
N GLY A 2 11.52 -13.45 -38.36
CA GLY A 2 10.69 -12.58 -37.51
C GLY A 2 11.53 -11.37 -37.08
N ALA A 3 10.96 -10.17 -37.18
CA ALA A 3 11.69 -8.95 -36.81
C ALA A 3 12.17 -9.07 -35.35
N ILE A 4 13.48 -9.02 -35.15
CA ILE A 4 14.09 -8.94 -33.82
C ILE A 4 13.78 -7.52 -33.32
N GLY A 5 12.73 -7.38 -32.52
CA GLY A 5 12.38 -6.11 -31.88
C GLY A 5 13.46 -5.66 -30.89
N ALA A 6 13.50 -4.36 -30.58
CA ALA A 6 14.43 -3.84 -29.58
C ALA A 6 14.13 -4.40 -28.18
N ALA A 7 15.17 -4.61 -27.38
CA ALA A 7 15.03 -4.82 -25.94
C ALA A 7 15.22 -3.48 -25.22
N LEU A 8 14.19 -3.01 -24.51
CA LEU A 8 14.21 -1.75 -23.78
C LEU A 8 14.14 -2.04 -22.27
N ILE A 9 15.12 -1.55 -21.53
CA ILE A 9 15.32 -1.86 -20.12
C ILE A 9 15.28 -0.55 -19.33
N GLY A 10 14.55 -0.53 -18.22
CA GLY A 10 14.44 0.68 -17.40
C GLY A 10 13.25 0.68 -16.44
N PRO A 11 13.12 1.69 -15.57
CA PRO A 11 11.98 1.80 -14.67
C PRO A 11 10.69 2.15 -15.42
N THR A 12 9.55 1.69 -14.91
CA THR A 12 8.21 2.06 -15.39
C THR A 12 7.27 2.24 -14.20
N ILE A 13 6.13 2.89 -14.42
CA ILE A 13 5.12 3.15 -13.38
C ILE A 13 4.59 1.84 -12.80
N LYS A 14 4.31 0.87 -13.66
CA LYS A 14 3.77 -0.44 -13.28
C LYS A 14 4.33 -1.58 -14.13
N GLY A 15 3.89 -2.80 -13.85
CA GLY A 15 4.25 -4.01 -14.60
C GLY A 15 5.10 -5.00 -13.77
N PRO A 16 5.33 -6.21 -14.30
CA PRO A 16 6.18 -7.18 -13.62
C PRO A 16 7.64 -6.71 -13.63
N ALA A 17 8.34 -6.84 -12.50
CA ALA A 17 9.75 -6.47 -12.40
C ALA A 17 10.63 -7.65 -12.81
N PHE A 18 11.71 -7.39 -13.54
CA PHE A 18 12.71 -8.37 -13.99
C PHE A 18 12.16 -9.52 -14.84
N VAL A 19 10.93 -9.39 -15.36
CA VAL A 19 10.32 -10.34 -16.31
C VAL A 19 10.31 -9.69 -17.70
N PRO A 20 10.93 -10.30 -18.72
CA PRO A 20 10.83 -9.83 -20.09
C PRO A 20 9.40 -9.98 -20.62
N VAL A 21 8.81 -8.88 -21.10
CA VAL A 21 7.47 -8.90 -21.70
C VAL A 21 7.49 -8.26 -23.09
N ALA A 22 6.99 -9.01 -24.07
CA ALA A 22 6.85 -8.50 -25.43
C ALA A 22 5.62 -7.59 -25.55
N VAL A 23 5.80 -6.45 -26.19
CA VAL A 23 4.73 -5.50 -26.53
C VAL A 23 4.70 -5.25 -28.02
N SER A 24 3.51 -5.18 -28.61
CA SER A 24 3.35 -5.04 -30.06
C SER A 24 3.19 -3.59 -30.52
N ASN A 25 2.78 -2.69 -29.63
CA ASN A 25 2.57 -1.27 -29.90
C ASN A 25 2.58 -0.45 -28.60
N TYR A 26 2.54 0.87 -28.70
CA TYR A 26 2.58 1.74 -27.52
C TYR A 26 1.32 1.63 -26.64
N THR A 27 0.15 1.31 -27.19
CA THR A 27 -1.06 1.09 -26.38
C THR A 27 -0.91 -0.15 -25.48
N ASP A 28 -0.32 -1.21 -26.01
CA ASP A 28 0.01 -2.42 -25.26
C ASP A 28 1.06 -2.13 -24.18
N PHE A 29 2.09 -1.34 -24.50
CA PHE A 29 3.04 -0.83 -23.51
C PHE A 29 2.32 -0.09 -22.37
N VAL A 30 1.43 0.86 -22.67
CA VAL A 30 0.72 1.65 -21.65
C VAL A 30 -0.17 0.77 -20.77
N ALA A 31 -0.83 -0.23 -21.36
CA ALA A 31 -1.68 -1.16 -20.62
C ALA A 31 -0.88 -1.94 -19.56
N GLN A 32 0.35 -2.38 -19.91
CA GLN A 32 1.17 -3.24 -19.06
C GLN A 32 2.11 -2.46 -18.13
N PHE A 33 2.71 -1.37 -18.61
CA PHE A 33 3.80 -0.65 -17.92
C PHE A 33 3.44 0.78 -17.49
N GLY A 34 2.29 1.29 -17.93
CA GLY A 34 1.82 2.65 -17.62
C GLY A 34 2.21 3.67 -18.69
N SER A 35 1.73 4.90 -18.50
CA SER A 35 1.96 6.02 -19.43
C SER A 35 3.39 6.59 -19.32
N LEU A 36 3.60 7.76 -19.94
CA LEU A 36 4.82 8.54 -19.75
C LEU A 36 5.06 8.83 -18.26
N TYR A 37 6.32 8.79 -17.86
CA TYR A 37 6.74 8.97 -16.47
C TYR A 37 7.99 9.83 -16.43
N GLU A 38 7.90 11.00 -15.82
CA GLU A 38 9.01 11.98 -15.80
C GLU A 38 10.28 11.44 -15.14
N GLN A 39 10.15 10.49 -14.21
CA GLN A 39 11.30 9.90 -13.51
C GLN A 39 11.93 8.73 -14.28
N SER A 40 11.49 8.44 -15.51
CA SER A 40 12.08 7.38 -16.33
C SER A 40 12.13 7.75 -17.81
N TYR A 41 13.28 7.50 -18.43
CA TYR A 41 13.44 7.64 -19.88
C TYR A 41 12.71 6.53 -20.66
N LEU A 42 12.49 5.35 -20.07
CA LEU A 42 12.04 4.15 -20.77
C LEU A 42 10.67 4.34 -21.47
N PRO A 43 9.62 4.90 -20.83
CA PRO A 43 8.35 5.15 -21.51
C PRO A 43 8.46 6.08 -22.72
N TYR A 44 9.35 7.08 -22.68
CA TYR A 44 9.58 8.00 -23.81
C TYR A 44 10.30 7.30 -24.97
N THR A 45 11.31 6.47 -24.65
CA THR A 45 12.00 5.64 -25.65
C THR A 45 11.04 4.63 -26.28
N ALA A 46 10.22 3.95 -25.47
CA ALA A 46 9.23 3.00 -25.96
C ALA A 46 8.20 3.66 -26.88
N LYS A 47 7.70 4.86 -26.53
CA LYS A 47 6.79 5.62 -27.39
C LYS A 47 7.40 5.93 -28.74
N SER A 48 8.63 6.46 -28.77
CA SER A 48 9.29 6.86 -30.00
C SER A 48 9.64 5.67 -30.90
N TYR A 49 10.05 4.55 -30.28
CA TYR A 49 10.40 3.31 -31.00
C TYR A 49 9.16 2.60 -31.57
N LEU A 50 8.14 2.36 -30.73
CA LEU A 50 6.93 1.60 -31.11
C LEU A 50 6.00 2.36 -32.07
N GLN A 51 6.24 3.66 -32.31
CA GLN A 51 5.62 4.40 -33.39
C GLN A 51 6.15 4.02 -34.78
N ASN A 52 7.40 3.53 -34.85
CA ASN A 52 8.12 3.28 -36.10
C ASN A 52 8.48 1.80 -36.33
N ALA A 53 8.30 0.93 -35.31
CA ALA A 53 8.68 -0.48 -35.36
C ALA A 53 7.56 -1.42 -34.86
N GLY A 54 7.58 -2.68 -35.30
CA GLY A 54 6.49 -3.66 -35.11
C GLY A 54 6.45 -4.41 -33.77
N GLY A 55 7.32 -4.08 -32.80
CA GLY A 55 7.30 -4.65 -31.46
C GLY A 55 8.62 -4.50 -30.70
N ALA A 56 8.56 -4.55 -29.36
CA ALA A 56 9.72 -4.48 -28.47
C ALA A 56 9.57 -5.45 -27.29
N THR A 57 10.68 -5.85 -26.70
CA THR A 57 10.70 -6.56 -25.42
C THR A 57 11.05 -5.57 -24.32
N ILE A 58 10.19 -5.45 -23.32
CA ILE A 58 10.40 -4.55 -22.19
C ILE A 58 10.85 -5.36 -20.98
N VAL A 59 11.90 -4.87 -20.30
CA VAL A 59 12.30 -5.38 -19.00
C VAL A 59 12.24 -4.23 -18.01
N ARG A 60 11.24 -4.26 -17.12
CA ARG A 60 11.13 -3.30 -16.03
C ARG A 60 12.16 -3.63 -14.97
N VAL A 61 12.93 -2.63 -14.54
CA VAL A 61 13.83 -2.76 -13.39
C VAL A 61 13.27 -2.02 -12.18
N LEU A 62 13.43 -2.62 -11.01
CA LEU A 62 13.16 -2.03 -9.70
C LEU A 62 14.41 -2.17 -8.82
N GLY A 63 14.39 -1.55 -7.63
CA GLY A 63 15.48 -1.73 -6.66
C GLY A 63 15.56 -3.18 -6.16
N SER A 64 16.79 -3.63 -5.91
CA SER A 64 17.11 -4.89 -5.23
C SER A 64 18.05 -4.58 -4.06
N GLY A 65 17.94 -5.35 -2.97
CA GLY A 65 18.72 -5.17 -1.74
C GLY A 65 18.17 -4.14 -0.75
N GLY A 66 17.22 -3.30 -1.19
CA GLY A 66 16.51 -2.36 -0.33
C GLY A 66 17.41 -1.35 0.40
N TYR A 67 17.05 -0.93 1.61
CA TYR A 67 17.86 -0.01 2.41
C TYR A 67 17.64 -0.17 3.92
N LYS A 68 18.61 0.28 4.71
CA LYS A 68 18.48 0.47 6.16
C LYS A 68 18.71 1.91 6.51
N LEU A 69 17.94 2.43 7.47
CA LEU A 69 18.17 3.76 8.02
C LEU A 69 18.53 3.66 9.49
N THR A 70 19.70 4.16 9.82
CA THR A 70 20.08 4.35 11.22
C THR A 70 19.58 5.73 11.68
N HIS A 71 19.02 5.79 12.91
CA HIS A 71 18.32 6.98 13.45
C HIS A 71 17.31 7.60 12.48
N PRO A 72 16.23 6.90 12.09
CA PRO A 72 15.11 7.56 11.42
C PRO A 72 14.52 8.66 12.31
N LEU A 73 13.81 9.62 11.72
CA LEU A 73 13.33 10.80 12.45
C LEU A 73 11.80 10.80 12.50
N ALA A 74 11.24 10.33 13.62
CA ALA A 74 9.80 10.39 13.87
C ALA A 74 9.45 11.62 14.70
N VAL A 75 8.47 12.40 14.23
CA VAL A 75 7.92 13.56 14.91
C VAL A 75 6.65 13.12 15.64
N VAL A 76 6.67 13.25 16.97
CA VAL A 76 5.60 12.76 17.86
C VAL A 76 5.10 13.91 18.71
N ALA A 77 3.78 14.12 18.73
CA ALA A 77 3.13 15.02 19.67
C ALA A 77 2.89 14.28 20.99
N THR A 78 3.13 14.96 22.10
CA THR A 78 2.88 14.49 23.48
C THR A 78 2.08 15.53 24.24
N GLY A 79 1.35 15.13 25.27
CA GLY A 79 0.54 16.04 26.08
C GLY A 79 -0.67 15.31 26.67
N SER A 80 -1.77 16.04 26.86
CA SER A 80 -3.03 15.53 27.44
C SER A 80 -3.62 14.33 26.67
N TRP A 81 -3.31 14.23 25.39
CA TRP A 81 -3.83 13.20 24.47
C TRP A 81 -2.91 11.97 24.35
N GLY A 82 -1.90 11.88 25.20
CA GLY A 82 -0.85 10.87 25.12
C GLY A 82 0.12 11.12 23.96
N LYS A 83 0.83 10.08 23.53
CA LYS A 83 1.73 10.14 22.37
C LYS A 83 0.95 9.94 21.06
N LYS A 84 1.20 10.78 20.07
CA LYS A 84 0.61 10.71 18.74
C LYS A 84 1.69 10.88 17.67
N LEU A 85 1.89 9.86 16.84
CA LEU A 85 2.80 9.95 15.70
C LEU A 85 2.22 10.92 14.66
N ILE A 86 2.98 11.94 14.29
CA ILE A 86 2.55 12.98 13.34
C ILE A 86 3.17 12.73 11.97
N SER A 87 4.49 12.51 11.93
CA SER A 87 5.21 12.27 10.68
C SER A 87 6.46 11.45 10.93
N VAL A 88 6.91 10.74 9.91
CA VAL A 88 8.27 10.19 9.86
C VAL A 88 8.97 10.75 8.64
N LEU A 89 10.16 11.31 8.85
CA LEU A 89 10.98 11.91 7.83
C LEU A 89 12.03 10.91 7.34
N HIS A 90 12.21 10.88 6.03
CA HIS A 90 13.14 9.98 5.34
C HIS A 90 14.10 10.78 4.46
N PRO A 91 15.38 10.38 4.33
CA PRO A 91 16.30 11.01 3.39
C PRO A 91 15.76 11.03 1.97
N THR A 92 15.98 12.14 1.29
CA THR A 92 15.81 12.26 -0.17
C THR A 92 17.05 11.76 -0.92
N PHE A 93 18.21 11.71 -0.27
CA PHE A 93 19.47 11.22 -0.85
C PHE A 93 19.67 9.72 -0.63
N VAL A 94 20.47 9.11 -1.51
CA VAL A 94 21.06 7.80 -1.23
C VAL A 94 22.18 7.99 -0.19
N VAL A 95 22.00 7.38 0.98
CA VAL A 95 22.99 7.36 2.06
C VAL A 95 23.84 6.11 1.87
N THR A 96 25.17 6.26 1.80
CA THR A 96 26.07 5.10 1.72
C THR A 96 26.37 4.53 3.10
N ASP A 97 26.48 3.20 3.21
CA ASP A 97 26.76 2.45 4.45
C ASP A 97 28.15 2.72 5.07
N SER A 98 28.95 3.62 4.49
CA SER A 98 30.34 3.90 4.87
C SER A 98 30.52 4.79 6.10
N ASP A 99 29.44 5.23 6.75
CA ASP A 99 29.50 6.17 7.87
C ASP A 99 29.04 5.53 9.19
N SER A 100 29.84 5.73 10.25
CA SER A 100 29.46 5.39 11.64
C SER A 100 28.61 6.49 12.28
N THR A 101 28.46 7.62 11.59
CA THR A 101 27.59 8.73 11.98
C THR A 101 26.26 8.67 11.22
N SER A 102 25.17 8.91 11.95
CA SER A 102 23.82 8.75 11.43
C SER A 102 23.30 10.06 10.88
N LEU A 103 22.60 9.97 9.74
CA LEU A 103 22.02 11.09 9.00
C LEU A 103 21.26 12.11 9.88
N PHE A 104 20.48 11.65 10.86
CA PHE A 104 19.65 12.52 11.70
C PHE A 104 20.02 12.52 13.20
N ALA A 105 21.15 11.93 13.59
CA ALA A 105 21.49 11.73 15.01
C ALA A 105 21.68 13.03 15.82
N LYS A 106 21.87 14.18 15.17
CA LYS A 106 22.03 15.48 15.84
C LYS A 106 20.80 16.37 15.72
N SER A 107 19.69 15.86 15.18
CA SER A 107 18.48 16.66 14.95
C SER A 107 17.93 17.22 16.27
N THR A 108 17.52 18.49 16.26
CA THR A 108 17.04 19.18 17.46
C THR A 108 15.68 19.83 17.25
N LEU A 109 14.98 20.05 18.36
CA LEU A 109 13.76 20.85 18.44
C LEU A 109 14.03 22.16 19.19
N GLY A 110 13.58 23.27 18.62
CA GLY A 110 13.52 24.58 19.26
C GLY A 110 12.09 25.10 19.34
N SER A 111 11.87 26.18 20.09
CA SER A 111 10.61 26.94 20.14
C SER A 111 9.34 26.07 20.21
N ASN A 112 9.37 25.04 21.06
CA ASN A 112 8.39 23.96 21.10
C ASN A 112 7.21 24.28 22.03
N ASN A 113 6.13 24.77 21.45
CA ASN A 113 4.94 25.16 22.20
C ASN A 113 3.65 24.94 21.41
N SER A 114 2.69 24.23 22.02
CA SER A 114 1.33 24.04 21.49
C SER A 114 1.36 23.63 20.02
N GLY A 115 2.03 22.51 19.73
CA GLY A 115 2.14 21.97 18.37
C GLY A 115 2.97 22.79 17.37
N SER A 116 3.48 23.96 17.75
CA SER A 116 4.43 24.76 16.96
C SER A 116 5.85 24.53 17.45
N PHE A 117 6.80 24.42 16.53
CA PHE A 117 8.19 24.08 16.84
C PHE A 117 9.14 24.55 15.73
N VAL A 118 10.42 24.56 16.03
CA VAL A 118 11.48 24.68 15.03
C VAL A 118 12.18 23.32 14.96
N LEU A 119 12.19 22.71 13.79
CA LEU A 119 12.91 21.47 13.53
C LEU A 119 14.22 21.79 12.80
N THR A 120 15.33 21.38 13.41
CA THR A 120 16.64 21.43 12.77
C THR A 120 17.09 20.01 12.49
N VAL A 121 16.94 19.56 11.25
CA VAL A 121 17.40 18.24 10.82
C VAL A 121 18.92 18.28 10.70
N SER A 122 19.63 17.44 11.46
CA SER A 122 21.09 17.40 11.37
C SER A 122 21.72 16.07 11.77
N GLY A 123 22.94 15.86 11.27
CA GLY A 123 23.73 14.66 11.51
C GLY A 123 24.96 14.60 10.61
N GLY A 124 25.53 13.41 10.48
CA GLY A 124 26.64 13.12 9.58
C GLY A 124 26.26 11.96 8.67
N PHE A 125 26.61 12.05 7.39
CA PHE A 125 26.43 10.99 6.41
C PHE A 125 27.22 11.32 5.14
N THR A 126 27.64 10.27 4.43
CA THR A 126 28.14 10.40 3.06
C THR A 126 26.97 10.21 2.10
N THR A 127 26.77 11.18 1.21
CA THR A 127 25.82 11.06 0.10
C THR A 127 26.49 10.43 -1.10
N ASP A 128 25.81 9.50 -1.74
CA ASP A 128 26.23 9.07 -3.08
C ASP A 128 25.88 10.17 -4.10
N VAL A 129 26.87 10.97 -4.45
CA VAL A 129 26.77 12.05 -5.45
C VAL A 129 26.68 11.54 -6.89
N SER A 130 26.81 10.23 -7.13
CA SER A 130 26.58 9.63 -8.46
C SER A 130 25.09 9.42 -8.78
N SER A 131 24.21 9.59 -7.78
CA SER A 131 22.76 9.47 -7.93
C SER A 131 22.11 10.82 -8.31
N PHE A 132 21.27 10.81 -9.33
CA PHE A 132 20.49 11.97 -9.79
C PHE A 132 19.46 12.38 -8.74
N THR A 133 19.85 13.16 -7.73
CA THR A 133 18.92 13.78 -6.78
C THR A 133 18.88 15.28 -7.02
N SER A 134 17.69 15.88 -6.96
CA SER A 134 17.51 17.35 -6.96
C SER A 134 17.60 17.93 -5.54
N ALA A 135 17.94 17.08 -4.56
CA ALA A 135 17.94 17.41 -3.15
C ALA A 135 19.12 18.32 -2.80
N THR A 136 18.86 19.31 -1.96
CA THR A 136 19.88 20.25 -1.46
C THR A 136 20.27 19.87 -0.04
N ASN A 137 21.56 19.97 0.29
CA ASN A 137 22.02 19.72 1.65
C ASN A 137 21.46 20.79 2.61
N GLN A 138 20.63 20.36 3.56
CA GLN A 138 19.99 21.23 4.56
C GLN A 138 20.43 20.85 5.99
N ASN A 139 21.58 20.19 6.13
CA ASN A 139 22.13 19.78 7.43
C ASN A 139 22.30 20.99 8.36
N GLY A 140 21.62 20.98 9.51
CA GLY A 140 21.69 22.04 10.51
C GLY A 140 20.85 23.27 10.18
N VAL A 141 20.05 23.26 9.11
CA VAL A 141 19.16 24.38 8.74
C VAL A 141 17.86 24.28 9.57
N PRO A 142 17.51 25.32 10.36
CA PRO A 142 16.27 25.33 11.14
C PRO A 142 15.05 25.65 10.27
N TYR A 143 13.96 24.92 10.47
CA TYR A 143 12.67 25.20 9.86
C TYR A 143 11.57 25.37 10.90
N SER A 144 10.82 26.45 10.80
CA SER A 144 9.58 26.62 11.58
C SER A 144 8.50 25.69 11.04
N ALA A 145 7.91 24.90 11.93
CA ALA A 145 6.90 23.91 11.61
C ALA A 145 5.75 23.93 12.63
N SER A 146 4.60 23.43 12.21
CA SER A 146 3.42 23.19 13.03
C SER A 146 2.87 21.80 12.76
N ILE A 147 2.25 21.18 13.77
CA ILE A 147 1.43 19.98 13.57
C ILE A 147 0.00 20.33 13.17
N ASN A 148 -0.42 21.60 13.22
CA ASN A 148 -1.76 22.00 12.81
C ASN A 148 -1.92 21.87 11.28
N PRO A 149 -2.79 20.98 10.76
CA PRO A 149 -3.01 20.82 9.32
C PRO A 149 -3.54 22.05 8.58
N GLU A 150 -4.12 23.01 9.30
CA GLU A 150 -4.68 24.25 8.76
C GLU A 150 -3.63 25.38 8.70
N ASN A 151 -2.46 25.18 9.32
CA ASN A 151 -1.38 26.15 9.32
C ASN A 151 -0.54 26.02 8.03
N THR A 152 -0.11 27.14 7.47
CA THR A 152 0.78 27.18 6.29
C THR A 152 2.12 26.51 6.55
N SER A 153 2.62 26.56 7.79
CA SER A 153 3.82 25.87 8.26
C SER A 153 3.57 24.42 8.71
N PHE A 154 2.45 23.79 8.33
CA PHE A 154 2.20 22.38 8.64
C PHE A 154 3.35 21.51 8.13
N ILE A 155 3.87 20.61 8.97
CA ILE A 155 5.01 19.74 8.62
C ILE A 155 4.78 18.90 7.35
N GLY A 156 3.52 18.49 7.09
CA GLY A 156 3.17 17.79 5.86
C GLY A 156 3.42 18.59 4.58
N ASN A 157 3.39 19.93 4.66
CA ASN A 157 3.62 20.81 3.51
C ASN A 157 5.10 21.18 3.31
N LEU A 158 5.95 21.02 4.34
CA LEU A 158 7.30 21.59 4.36
C LEU A 158 8.30 20.81 3.49
N TYR A 159 8.23 19.48 3.52
CA TYR A 159 9.26 18.61 2.94
C TYR A 159 8.79 17.80 1.71
N GLY A 160 7.51 17.86 1.35
CA GLY A 160 6.92 17.01 0.31
C GLY A 160 6.78 15.55 0.77
N TYR A 161 6.39 14.65 -0.14
CA TYR A 161 5.97 13.27 0.16
C TYR A 161 6.71 12.18 -0.63
N ASN A 162 7.76 12.54 -1.36
CA ASN A 162 8.51 11.62 -2.21
C ASN A 162 9.99 12.03 -2.29
N PRO A 163 10.89 11.12 -2.70
CA PRO A 163 12.33 11.38 -2.77
C PRO A 163 12.76 12.19 -4.01
N TYR A 164 11.83 12.71 -4.82
CA TYR A 164 12.12 13.54 -5.99
C TYR A 164 12.07 15.04 -5.68
N GLY A 165 11.82 15.41 -4.42
CA GLY A 165 11.83 16.79 -3.96
C GLY A 165 13.24 17.39 -3.87
N THR A 166 13.29 18.69 -3.54
CA THR A 166 14.54 19.45 -3.39
C THR A 166 15.05 19.54 -1.95
N ASN A 167 14.25 19.09 -0.99
CA ASN A 167 14.63 19.09 0.43
C ASN A 167 15.49 17.87 0.76
N ALA A 168 16.30 18.01 1.82
CA ALA A 168 17.16 16.92 2.31
C ALA A 168 16.37 15.70 2.79
N VAL A 169 15.12 15.93 3.20
CA VAL A 169 14.19 14.91 3.67
C VAL A 169 12.85 15.07 2.98
N TYR A 170 12.04 14.03 3.02
CA TYR A 170 10.62 14.06 2.68
C TYR A 170 9.78 13.39 3.77
N ASN A 171 8.48 13.71 3.82
CA ASN A 171 7.53 13.04 4.70
C ASN A 171 7.24 11.64 4.14
N TYR A 172 7.84 10.60 4.72
CA TYR A 172 7.53 9.21 4.37
C TYR A 172 6.06 8.88 4.66
N VAL A 173 5.64 9.27 5.86
CA VAL A 173 4.23 9.31 6.28
C VAL A 173 3.92 10.66 6.93
N CYS A 174 2.66 11.07 6.88
CA CYS A 174 2.13 12.20 7.63
C CYS A 174 0.67 11.91 8.01
N PHE A 175 0.40 11.78 9.30
CA PHE A 175 -0.91 11.50 9.86
C PHE A 175 -1.64 12.83 10.14
N LYS A 176 -2.15 13.45 9.07
CA LYS A 176 -2.84 14.74 9.09
C LYS A 176 -4.09 14.72 9.99
N ALA A 177 -4.92 13.70 9.88
CA ALA A 177 -6.14 13.57 10.67
C ALA A 177 -5.81 13.40 12.16
N GLN A 178 -4.77 12.64 12.49
CA GLN A 178 -4.27 12.54 13.87
C GLN A 178 -3.65 13.84 14.37
N ALA A 179 -2.94 14.58 13.51
CA ALA A 179 -2.25 15.81 13.90
C ALA A 179 -3.18 16.94 14.33
N SER A 180 -4.36 17.06 13.68
CA SER A 180 -5.54 17.89 13.99
C SER A 180 -5.34 19.32 14.56
N ALA A 181 -6.23 20.25 14.19
CA ALA A 181 -6.22 21.60 14.77
C ALA A 181 -6.39 21.58 16.30
N SER A 182 -7.23 20.67 16.83
CA SER A 182 -7.49 20.52 18.26
C SER A 182 -6.27 20.08 19.05
N LEU A 183 -5.51 19.09 18.56
CA LEU A 183 -4.28 18.64 19.23
C LEU A 183 -3.21 19.74 19.20
N ALA A 184 -3.10 20.48 18.10
CA ALA A 184 -2.17 21.61 18.01
C ALA A 184 -2.54 22.77 18.95
N ALA A 185 -3.84 23.02 19.18
CA ALA A 185 -4.31 24.09 20.04
C ALA A 185 -4.19 23.80 21.54
N ASP A 186 -3.99 22.53 21.94
CA ASP A 186 -3.82 22.16 23.35
C ASP A 186 -2.49 22.74 23.90
N PRO A 187 -2.52 23.61 24.94
CA PRO A 187 -1.32 24.20 25.53
C PRO A 187 -0.34 23.18 26.11
N ALA A 188 -0.81 21.99 26.48
CA ALA A 188 0.02 20.90 26.97
C ALA A 188 0.77 20.17 25.85
N THR A 189 0.40 20.39 24.59
CA THR A 189 1.03 19.70 23.45
C THR A 189 2.47 20.16 23.27
N LYS A 190 3.39 19.20 23.36
CA LYS A 190 4.81 19.35 23.05
C LYS A 190 5.22 18.34 21.98
N ILE A 191 6.20 18.72 21.18
CA ILE A 191 6.78 17.83 20.17
C ILE A 191 8.01 17.14 20.74
N ILE A 192 8.15 15.85 20.48
CA ILE A 192 9.39 15.12 20.69
C ILE A 192 9.83 14.53 19.35
N ILE A 193 11.13 14.29 19.25
CA ILE A 193 11.69 13.48 18.19
C ILE A 193 11.94 12.08 18.77
N GLU A 194 11.44 11.06 18.10
CA GLU A 194 11.84 9.68 18.33
C GLU A 194 12.83 9.29 17.23
N SER A 195 14.06 8.99 17.61
CA SER A 195 15.07 8.45 16.73
C SER A 195 15.46 7.05 17.16
N GLY A 196 15.54 6.11 16.22
CA GLY A 196 16.01 4.74 16.50
C GLY A 196 17.44 4.70 17.03
N SER A 197 17.93 3.52 17.42
CA SER A 197 19.31 3.29 17.89
C SER A 197 20.18 2.66 16.79
N LEU A 198 21.50 2.87 16.87
CA LEU A 198 22.52 2.16 16.07
C LEU A 198 22.44 0.64 16.23
N SER A 199 22.05 0.15 17.42
CA SER A 199 22.12 -1.28 17.77
C SER A 199 20.91 -2.10 17.37
N SER A 200 19.72 -1.49 17.26
CA SER A 200 18.47 -2.21 16.98
C SER A 200 17.96 -2.04 15.54
N GLN A 201 18.51 -1.07 14.78
CA GLN A 201 18.19 -0.74 13.38
C GLN A 201 16.74 -1.10 12.96
N PRO A 202 15.72 -0.55 13.64
CA PRO A 202 14.33 -0.96 13.41
C PRO A 202 13.79 -0.53 12.04
N TRP A 203 14.45 0.43 11.37
CA TRP A 203 14.09 0.92 10.05
C TRP A 203 14.81 0.12 8.97
N ASP A 204 14.40 -1.12 8.83
CA ASP A 204 15.00 -2.09 7.93
C ASP A 204 14.02 -2.45 6.81
N PHE A 205 14.41 -2.11 5.58
CA PHE A 205 13.65 -2.31 4.34
C PHE A 205 14.52 -3.02 3.31
N THR A 206 15.37 -3.97 3.73
CA THR A 206 16.25 -4.72 2.82
C THR A 206 15.56 -5.83 2.05
N ASP A 207 14.25 -6.02 2.23
CA ASP A 207 13.49 -6.86 1.32
C ASP A 207 13.63 -6.31 -0.11
N ASP A 208 13.72 -7.23 -1.09
CA ASP A 208 13.65 -6.88 -2.50
C ASP A 208 12.29 -6.25 -2.85
N TYR A 209 12.09 -5.93 -4.13
CA TYR A 209 10.78 -5.50 -4.58
C TYR A 209 9.69 -6.53 -4.24
N LEU A 210 8.56 -6.03 -3.76
CA LEU A 210 7.40 -6.86 -3.39
C LEU A 210 6.17 -6.47 -4.22
N GLU A 211 5.22 -7.39 -4.25
CA GLU A 211 3.84 -7.15 -4.69
C GLU A 211 3.04 -6.46 -3.58
N ALA A 212 2.02 -5.68 -3.95
CA ALA A 212 1.06 -5.20 -2.98
C ALA A 212 0.09 -6.33 -2.63
N SER A 213 -0.10 -6.62 -1.33
CA SER A 213 -1.01 -7.68 -0.89
C SER A 213 -2.05 -7.15 0.10
N THR A 214 -3.27 -7.67 -0.01
CA THR A 214 -4.28 -7.45 1.03
C THR A 214 -3.91 -8.21 2.30
N PRO A 215 -4.43 -7.81 3.48
CA PRO A 215 -4.52 -8.75 4.59
C PRO A 215 -5.29 -10.01 4.18
N TRP A 216 -5.12 -11.08 4.96
CA TRP A 216 -5.91 -12.29 4.78
C TRP A 216 -7.39 -11.98 4.97
N VAL A 217 -8.18 -12.31 3.96
CA VAL A 217 -9.64 -12.35 4.06
C VAL A 217 -10.00 -13.54 4.94
N THR A 218 -10.85 -13.30 5.92
CA THR A 218 -11.19 -14.28 6.95
C THR A 218 -12.64 -14.73 6.84
N SER A 219 -12.93 -15.90 7.40
CA SER A 219 -14.28 -16.45 7.46
C SER A 219 -15.17 -15.71 8.46
N GLN A 220 -16.46 -16.04 8.44
CA GLN A 220 -17.33 -15.81 9.58
C GLN A 220 -16.77 -16.54 10.83
N LYS A 221 -17.14 -16.07 12.03
CA LYS A 221 -16.69 -16.70 13.28
C LYS A 221 -17.24 -18.13 13.40
N VAL A 222 -16.36 -19.08 13.66
CA VAL A 222 -16.70 -20.44 14.09
C VAL A 222 -16.39 -20.52 15.58
N GLY A 223 -17.44 -20.50 16.41
CA GLY A 223 -17.28 -20.18 17.83
C GLY A 223 -16.85 -18.72 17.99
N SER A 224 -15.65 -18.49 18.54
CA SER A 224 -15.11 -17.13 18.75
C SER A 224 -14.03 -16.72 17.73
N ASN A 225 -13.60 -17.62 16.86
CA ASN A 225 -12.44 -17.42 15.99
C ASN A 225 -12.82 -17.35 14.52
N THR A 226 -12.09 -16.55 13.76
CA THR A 226 -12.14 -16.53 12.29
C THR A 226 -10.93 -17.27 11.72
N ILE A 227 -11.10 -17.89 10.55
CA ILE A 227 -10.06 -18.65 9.85
C ILE A 227 -9.63 -17.88 8.61
N ASP A 228 -8.34 -17.92 8.27
CA ASP A 228 -7.81 -17.30 7.05
C ASP A 228 -8.20 -18.13 5.83
N LEU A 229 -8.78 -17.47 4.82
CA LEU A 229 -9.27 -18.13 3.61
C LEU A 229 -8.35 -17.88 2.43
N PHE A 230 -8.20 -16.62 2.07
CA PHE A 230 -7.40 -16.19 0.91
C PHE A 230 -6.94 -14.74 1.07
N ARG A 231 -5.97 -14.34 0.26
CA ARG A 231 -5.58 -12.93 0.05
C ARG A 231 -5.32 -12.67 -1.42
N PHE A 232 -5.28 -11.40 -1.78
CA PHE A 232 -4.93 -10.98 -3.14
C PHE A 232 -3.57 -10.32 -3.14
N SER A 233 -2.80 -10.56 -4.21
CA SER A 233 -1.57 -9.85 -4.51
C SER A 233 -1.60 -9.27 -5.91
N THR A 234 -1.00 -8.10 -6.12
CA THR A 234 -0.93 -7.46 -7.44
C THR A 234 0.08 -8.16 -8.34
N LEU A 235 -0.22 -8.29 -9.64
CA LEU A 235 0.76 -8.79 -10.63
C LEU A 235 1.86 -7.75 -10.96
N SER A 236 1.57 -6.46 -10.73
CA SER A 236 2.53 -5.38 -10.82
C SER A 236 3.30 -5.24 -9.51
N HIS A 237 4.57 -4.84 -9.59
CA HIS A 237 5.42 -4.64 -8.42
C HIS A 237 5.66 -3.15 -8.12
N GLY A 238 6.14 -2.85 -6.91
CA GLY A 238 6.60 -1.53 -6.51
C GLY A 238 5.50 -0.62 -5.96
N ILE A 239 5.91 0.57 -5.52
CA ILE A 239 5.11 1.45 -4.65
C ILE A 239 3.75 1.88 -5.22
N HIS A 240 3.65 2.01 -6.54
CA HIS A 240 2.42 2.45 -7.21
C HIS A 240 1.32 1.37 -7.17
N SER A 241 1.71 0.09 -7.10
CA SER A 241 0.75 -1.02 -6.99
C SER A 241 -0.06 -0.96 -5.70
N ASN A 242 0.46 -0.36 -4.63
CA ASN A 242 -0.23 -0.25 -3.33
C ASN A 242 -1.52 0.58 -3.38
N TYR A 243 -1.72 1.39 -4.43
CA TYR A 243 -2.85 2.29 -4.55
C TYR A 243 -3.39 2.42 -5.98
N GLU A 244 -3.05 1.50 -6.90
CA GLU A 244 -3.65 1.49 -8.25
C GLU A 244 -5.11 0.97 -8.19
N ILE A 245 -5.32 -0.13 -7.48
CA ILE A 245 -6.59 -0.87 -7.45
C ILE A 245 -7.04 -1.20 -6.03
N LYS A 246 -8.34 -1.46 -5.89
CA LYS A 246 -8.98 -1.99 -4.69
C LYS A 246 -9.86 -3.17 -5.05
N VAL A 247 -10.01 -4.10 -4.10
CA VAL A 247 -10.83 -5.30 -4.25
C VAL A 247 -12.03 -5.21 -3.31
N GLY A 248 -13.22 -5.47 -3.86
CA GLY A 248 -14.46 -5.61 -3.11
C GLY A 248 -14.97 -7.04 -3.18
N ILE A 249 -15.51 -7.52 -2.07
CA ILE A 249 -16.25 -8.78 -2.00
C ILE A 249 -17.73 -8.43 -1.90
N SER A 250 -18.56 -9.02 -2.76
CA SER A 250 -19.98 -8.70 -2.85
C SER A 250 -20.80 -9.93 -3.17
N ASN A 251 -22.12 -9.82 -3.04
CA ASN A 251 -23.06 -10.91 -3.34
C ASN A 251 -22.67 -12.24 -2.67
N VAL A 252 -22.15 -12.16 -1.43
CA VAL A 252 -21.86 -13.33 -0.63
C VAL A 252 -23.18 -14.08 -0.43
N ARG A 253 -23.16 -15.40 -0.59
CA ARG A 253 -24.29 -16.28 -0.32
C ARG A 253 -23.78 -17.48 0.46
N PRO A 254 -24.47 -17.89 1.54
CA PRO A 254 -23.99 -18.96 2.38
C PRO A 254 -24.26 -20.31 1.71
N ALA A 255 -23.54 -21.33 2.17
CA ALA A 255 -23.82 -22.71 1.82
C ALA A 255 -25.29 -23.07 2.06
N GLY A 256 -25.84 -23.97 1.24
CA GLY A 256 -27.25 -24.39 1.31
C GLY A 256 -28.26 -23.44 0.66
N THR A 257 -27.86 -22.22 0.28
CA THR A 257 -28.73 -21.30 -0.49
C THR A 257 -28.56 -21.42 -2.01
N ILE A 258 -27.61 -22.23 -2.45
CA ILE A 258 -27.24 -22.40 -3.85
C ILE A 258 -27.57 -23.84 -4.27
N ALA A 259 -28.50 -24.00 -5.22
CA ALA A 259 -28.88 -25.31 -5.72
C ALA A 259 -27.68 -26.02 -6.37
N GLY A 260 -27.40 -27.25 -5.94
CA GLY A 260 -26.32 -28.08 -6.49
C GLY A 260 -24.90 -27.71 -6.03
N SER A 261 -24.76 -26.87 -5.00
CA SER A 261 -23.47 -26.55 -4.37
C SER A 261 -23.55 -26.72 -2.86
N GLU A 262 -22.58 -27.42 -2.29
CA GLU A 262 -22.39 -27.49 -0.83
C GLU A 262 -21.67 -26.26 -0.28
N TYR A 263 -21.00 -25.50 -1.15
CA TYR A 263 -20.25 -24.30 -0.79
C TYR A 263 -21.08 -23.04 -1.04
N GLY A 264 -20.82 -22.01 -0.22
CA GLY A 264 -21.22 -20.64 -0.51
C GLY A 264 -20.49 -20.07 -1.74
N ASP A 265 -21.03 -18.99 -2.29
CA ASP A 265 -20.38 -18.25 -3.39
C ASP A 265 -20.40 -16.74 -3.16
N PHE A 266 -19.53 -16.05 -3.88
CA PHE A 266 -19.35 -14.61 -3.77
C PHE A 266 -18.74 -14.05 -5.06
N ASP A 267 -18.91 -12.75 -5.26
CA ASP A 267 -18.31 -12.03 -6.36
C ASP A 267 -17.10 -11.22 -5.87
N VAL A 268 -15.97 -11.35 -6.57
CA VAL A 268 -14.78 -10.51 -6.40
C VAL A 268 -14.82 -9.41 -7.45
N ILE A 269 -14.84 -8.16 -7.02
CA ILE A 269 -14.91 -6.98 -7.88
C ILE A 269 -13.61 -6.20 -7.74
N VAL A 270 -12.91 -5.97 -8.84
CA VAL A 270 -11.70 -5.15 -8.88
C VAL A 270 -12.08 -3.77 -9.43
N ARG A 271 -11.72 -2.71 -8.70
CA ARG A 271 -11.95 -1.30 -9.08
C ARG A 271 -10.64 -0.54 -9.04
N TYR A 272 -10.55 0.56 -9.80
CA TYR A 272 -9.51 1.54 -9.53
C TYR A 272 -9.74 2.22 -8.18
N VAL A 273 -8.64 2.64 -7.55
CA VAL A 273 -8.68 3.60 -6.45
C VAL A 273 -8.85 5.00 -7.02
N ASP A 274 -9.58 5.87 -6.32
CA ASP A 274 -9.75 7.26 -6.72
C ASP A 274 -8.43 8.03 -6.58
N GLN A 275 -7.79 8.27 -7.71
CA GLN A 275 -6.48 8.92 -7.78
C GLN A 275 -6.57 10.42 -7.49
N SER A 276 -7.76 11.02 -7.63
CA SER A 276 -7.95 12.45 -7.38
C SER A 276 -7.76 12.84 -5.91
N LYS A 277 -7.83 11.85 -5.00
CA LYS A 277 -7.64 12.02 -3.55
C LYS A 277 -6.22 11.75 -3.10
N LEU A 278 -5.33 11.33 -3.99
CA LEU A 278 -3.97 10.94 -3.67
C LEU A 278 -2.97 12.04 -4.02
N PRO A 279 -2.00 12.34 -3.14
CA PRO A 279 -0.94 13.26 -3.47
C PRO A 279 0.03 12.61 -4.48
N GLN A 280 0.29 13.31 -5.59
CA GLN A 280 1.38 12.98 -6.55
C GLN A 280 1.32 11.55 -7.12
N THR A 281 0.11 11.04 -7.39
CA THR A 281 -0.07 9.76 -8.07
C THR A 281 0.25 9.86 -9.58
N PRO A 282 0.88 8.84 -10.20
CA PRO A 282 1.13 8.80 -11.64
C PRO A 282 -0.11 8.36 -12.45
N PHE A 283 -1.24 8.09 -11.80
CA PHE A 283 -2.46 7.59 -12.43
C PHE A 283 -3.55 8.68 -12.49
N GLY A 284 -4.48 8.56 -13.45
CA GLY A 284 -5.56 9.53 -13.68
C GLY A 284 -6.98 8.98 -13.48
N TRP A 285 -7.12 7.80 -12.85
CA TRP A 285 -8.41 7.14 -12.67
C TRP A 285 -9.21 7.78 -11.53
N GLN A 286 -10.52 7.93 -11.73
CA GLN A 286 -11.44 8.39 -10.69
C GLN A 286 -12.44 7.28 -10.40
N ASP A 287 -12.75 7.09 -9.12
CA ASP A 287 -13.71 6.10 -8.66
C ASP A 287 -14.62 6.71 -7.61
N GLU A 288 -15.90 6.83 -7.93
CA GLU A 288 -16.92 7.29 -7.00
C GLU A 288 -17.89 6.13 -6.72
N ASP A 289 -18.40 5.98 -5.50
CA ASP A 289 -19.37 4.91 -5.23
C ASP A 289 -20.71 5.10 -5.97
N ILE A 290 -20.99 6.32 -6.44
CA ILE A 290 -22.11 6.57 -7.36
C ILE A 290 -21.79 6.20 -8.81
N ARG A 291 -20.50 6.25 -9.20
CA ARG A 291 -19.97 5.96 -10.55
C ARG A 291 -18.72 5.06 -10.44
N PRO A 292 -18.90 3.76 -10.15
CA PRO A 292 -17.79 2.86 -9.86
C PRO A 292 -16.94 2.59 -11.12
N ALA A 293 -15.62 2.69 -10.98
CA ALA A 293 -14.64 2.35 -12.01
C ALA A 293 -14.25 0.87 -11.91
N THR A 294 -15.23 -0.02 -12.15
CA THR A 294 -15.01 -1.48 -12.16
C THR A 294 -14.22 -1.91 -13.39
N ILE A 295 -13.15 -2.67 -13.17
CA ILE A 295 -12.26 -3.17 -14.22
C ILE A 295 -12.35 -4.68 -14.44
N GLU A 296 -12.57 -5.46 -13.38
CA GLU A 296 -12.75 -6.91 -13.47
C GLU A 296 -13.78 -7.37 -12.44
N ALA A 297 -14.48 -8.46 -12.76
CA ALA A 297 -15.45 -9.09 -11.87
C ALA A 297 -15.40 -10.61 -12.06
N PHE A 298 -15.31 -11.34 -10.95
CA PHE A 298 -15.18 -12.80 -10.93
C PHE A 298 -16.22 -13.40 -10.00
N LYS A 299 -16.91 -14.46 -10.46
CA LYS A 299 -17.83 -15.24 -9.63
C LYS A 299 -17.08 -16.44 -9.08
N CYS A 300 -16.95 -16.50 -7.76
CA CYS A 300 -16.03 -17.39 -7.08
C CYS A 300 -16.72 -18.23 -6.01
N ASN A 301 -16.12 -19.37 -5.69
CA ASN A 301 -16.37 -20.13 -4.46
C ASN A 301 -15.04 -20.67 -3.91
N LEU A 302 -15.12 -21.34 -2.75
CA LEU A 302 -13.96 -21.93 -2.07
C LEU A 302 -13.84 -23.45 -2.27
N ASP A 303 -14.59 -24.02 -3.21
CA ASP A 303 -14.54 -25.46 -3.53
C ASP A 303 -13.42 -25.74 -4.55
N PRO A 304 -12.34 -26.44 -4.18
CA PRO A 304 -11.22 -26.73 -5.09
C PRO A 304 -11.61 -27.55 -6.32
N ASN A 305 -12.71 -28.33 -6.22
CA ASN A 305 -13.19 -29.17 -7.33
C ASN A 305 -14.10 -28.39 -8.29
N SER A 306 -14.52 -27.18 -7.92
CA SER A 306 -15.44 -26.38 -8.71
C SER A 306 -14.75 -25.69 -9.88
N PRO A 307 -15.41 -25.55 -11.05
CA PRO A 307 -14.96 -24.64 -12.09
C PRO A 307 -14.96 -23.17 -11.63
N ARG A 308 -15.68 -22.85 -10.54
CA ARG A 308 -15.74 -21.52 -9.92
C ARG A 308 -14.75 -21.33 -8.76
N TYR A 309 -13.85 -22.27 -8.53
CA TYR A 309 -12.84 -22.13 -7.49
C TYR A 309 -12.05 -20.84 -7.67
N ILE A 310 -11.90 -20.06 -6.60
CA ILE A 310 -11.32 -18.71 -6.66
C ILE A 310 -9.92 -18.68 -7.33
N ALA A 311 -9.03 -19.61 -6.99
CA ALA A 311 -7.69 -19.68 -7.59
C ALA A 311 -7.75 -20.08 -9.07
N ARG A 312 -8.76 -20.85 -9.48
CA ARG A 312 -8.96 -21.24 -10.90
C ARG A 312 -9.51 -20.10 -11.74
N VAL A 313 -10.45 -19.33 -11.19
CA VAL A 313 -11.16 -18.26 -11.91
C VAL A 313 -10.29 -17.01 -12.03
N ILE A 314 -9.49 -16.69 -11.00
CA ILE A 314 -8.64 -15.50 -10.97
C ILE A 314 -7.20 -15.84 -11.37
N GLY A 315 -6.69 -16.97 -10.89
CA GLY A 315 -5.30 -17.43 -11.03
C GLY A 315 -4.47 -17.21 -9.76
N ASP A 316 -3.44 -18.03 -9.60
CA ASP A 316 -2.53 -18.04 -8.44
C ASP A 316 -1.04 -17.99 -8.82
N ARG A 317 -0.72 -17.92 -10.12
CA ARG A 317 0.65 -18.03 -10.60
C ARG A 317 1.50 -16.80 -10.29
N TYR A 318 2.74 -17.05 -9.89
CA TYR A 318 3.74 -16.00 -9.71
C TYR A 318 5.14 -16.55 -9.95
N VAL A 319 6.09 -15.63 -10.17
CA VAL A 319 7.47 -15.97 -10.48
C VAL A 319 8.36 -15.58 -9.31
N THR A 320 9.25 -16.49 -8.91
CA THR A 320 10.35 -16.20 -7.98
C THR A 320 11.69 -16.47 -8.65
N ILE A 321 12.74 -15.85 -8.14
CA ILE A 321 14.11 -16.09 -8.58
C ILE A 321 14.85 -16.69 -7.39
N THR A 322 15.48 -17.85 -7.57
CA THR A 322 16.30 -18.46 -6.50
C THR A 322 17.63 -17.74 -6.36
N ASP A 323 18.36 -17.99 -5.27
CA ASP A 323 19.69 -17.40 -5.04
C ASP A 323 20.70 -17.75 -6.15
N GLU A 324 20.48 -18.87 -6.87
CA GLU A 324 21.26 -19.25 -8.05
C GLU A 324 20.83 -18.54 -9.35
N GLY A 325 19.89 -17.59 -9.26
CA GLY A 325 19.34 -16.84 -10.40
C GLY A 325 18.34 -17.64 -11.25
N LYS A 326 17.82 -18.77 -10.75
CA LYS A 326 16.86 -19.59 -11.50
C LYS A 326 15.45 -19.03 -11.35
N VAL A 327 14.79 -18.83 -12.49
CA VAL A 327 13.37 -18.46 -12.54
C VAL A 327 12.51 -19.68 -12.20
N VAL A 328 11.69 -19.57 -11.16
CA VAL A 328 10.72 -20.58 -10.71
C VAL A 328 9.31 -20.03 -10.90
N VAL A 329 8.45 -20.81 -11.54
CA VAL A 329 7.02 -20.50 -11.68
C VAL A 329 6.27 -21.30 -10.62
N ASN A 330 5.57 -20.59 -9.74
CA ASN A 330 4.76 -21.13 -8.67
C ASN A 330 3.27 -21.00 -9.03
N GLY A 331 2.40 -21.78 -8.38
CA GLY A 331 0.94 -21.76 -8.57
C GLY A 331 0.45 -22.68 -9.69
N ASP A 332 -0.75 -23.23 -9.52
CA ASP A 332 -1.32 -24.25 -10.41
C ASP A 332 -2.08 -23.62 -11.59
N TYR A 333 -2.79 -22.52 -11.32
CA TYR A 333 -3.75 -21.89 -12.22
C TYR A 333 -3.21 -20.61 -12.86
N SER A 334 -3.17 -20.60 -14.19
CA SER A 334 -2.72 -19.41 -14.94
C SER A 334 -3.58 -18.18 -14.64
N ASN A 335 -2.93 -17.04 -14.40
CA ASN A 335 -3.56 -15.75 -14.14
C ASN A 335 -4.53 -15.37 -15.26
N LYS A 336 -5.81 -15.23 -14.90
CA LYS A 336 -6.90 -14.76 -15.75
C LYS A 336 -7.18 -13.28 -15.52
N SER A 337 -6.99 -12.81 -14.29
CA SER A 337 -6.93 -11.39 -14.00
C SER A 337 -5.66 -10.77 -14.58
N LYS A 338 -5.77 -9.53 -15.03
CA LYS A 338 -4.64 -8.70 -15.49
C LYS A 338 -3.99 -7.90 -14.36
N PHE A 339 -4.58 -7.88 -13.17
CA PHE A 339 -4.18 -7.00 -12.09
C PHE A 339 -3.81 -7.75 -10.81
N ILE A 340 -4.51 -8.85 -10.51
CA ILE A 340 -4.36 -9.59 -9.24
C ILE A 340 -4.13 -11.08 -9.48
N ARG A 341 -3.52 -11.72 -8.49
CA ARG A 341 -3.56 -13.17 -8.26
C ARG A 341 -4.11 -13.45 -6.88
N VAL A 342 -4.55 -14.68 -6.66
CA VAL A 342 -5.07 -15.16 -5.37
C VAL A 342 -4.05 -16.08 -4.74
N GLU A 343 -3.89 -15.94 -3.44
CA GLU A 343 -3.22 -16.91 -2.59
C GLU A 343 -4.25 -17.45 -1.60
N THR A 344 -4.49 -18.75 -1.62
CA THR A 344 -5.35 -19.44 -0.66
C THR A 344 -4.52 -20.12 0.42
N THR A 345 -5.07 -20.28 1.62
CA THR A 345 -4.43 -21.13 2.62
C THR A 345 -4.40 -22.59 2.16
N GLU A 346 -3.46 -23.38 2.69
CA GLU A 346 -3.37 -24.82 2.39
C GLU A 346 -4.67 -25.56 2.75
N ALA A 347 -5.36 -25.11 3.80
CA ALA A 347 -6.64 -25.68 4.20
C ALA A 347 -7.72 -25.46 3.13
N VAL A 348 -7.73 -24.30 2.48
CA VAL A 348 -8.67 -24.02 1.38
C VAL A 348 -8.27 -24.80 0.14
N SER A 349 -6.99 -24.80 -0.27
CA SER A 349 -6.54 -25.49 -1.49
C SER A 349 -6.71 -27.01 -1.42
N ASN A 350 -6.56 -27.60 -0.24
CA ASN A 350 -6.74 -29.03 -0.01
C ASN A 350 -8.20 -29.43 0.29
N GLY A 351 -9.14 -28.48 0.30
CA GLY A 351 -10.55 -28.75 0.63
C GLY A 351 -10.78 -29.18 2.08
N ALA A 352 -9.88 -28.80 2.99
CA ALA A 352 -9.94 -29.12 4.41
C ALA A 352 -10.77 -28.09 5.23
N THR A 353 -11.12 -26.95 4.65
CA THR A 353 -12.05 -25.99 5.26
C THR A 353 -13.50 -26.45 5.15
N SER A 354 -14.35 -26.09 6.13
CA SER A 354 -15.79 -26.39 6.06
C SER A 354 -16.44 -25.70 4.84
N PRO A 355 -17.31 -26.40 4.07
CA PRO A 355 -18.05 -25.80 2.95
C PRO A 355 -18.94 -24.60 3.32
N ASN A 356 -19.29 -24.49 4.61
CA ASN A 356 -20.11 -23.39 5.11
C ASN A 356 -19.36 -22.06 5.20
N LEU A 357 -18.02 -22.06 5.13
CA LEU A 357 -17.23 -20.84 5.28
C LEU A 357 -17.35 -19.93 4.05
N VAL A 358 -17.59 -18.64 4.31
CA VAL A 358 -17.65 -17.57 3.33
C VAL A 358 -16.77 -16.40 3.78
N PRO A 359 -16.25 -15.58 2.88
CA PRO A 359 -15.50 -14.39 3.27
C PRO A 359 -16.36 -13.42 4.08
N PHE A 360 -15.90 -13.04 5.27
CA PHE A 360 -16.68 -12.28 6.26
C PHE A 360 -15.84 -11.28 7.08
N GLY A 361 -14.65 -10.95 6.60
CA GLY A 361 -13.74 -10.05 7.30
C GLY A 361 -12.35 -10.08 6.70
N PHE A 362 -11.41 -9.42 7.37
CA PHE A 362 -10.00 -9.52 7.04
C PHE A 362 -9.12 -9.21 8.26
N ARG A 363 -7.89 -9.74 8.25
CA ARG A 363 -6.89 -9.50 9.31
C ARG A 363 -6.49 -8.04 9.38
N ALA A 364 -6.04 -7.61 10.56
CA ALA A 364 -5.55 -6.26 10.81
C ALA A 364 -4.49 -5.82 9.79
N MET A 365 -4.61 -4.58 9.32
CA MET A 365 -3.58 -3.95 8.49
C MET A 365 -2.26 -3.82 9.26
N LYS A 366 -1.16 -4.06 8.57
CA LYS A 366 0.17 -3.74 9.11
C LYS A 366 0.45 -2.26 8.95
N THR A 367 1.21 -1.70 9.89
CA THR A 367 1.71 -0.31 9.80
C THR A 367 3.08 -0.29 9.12
N PRO A 368 3.38 0.73 8.29
CA PRO A 368 4.72 0.93 7.73
C PRO A 368 5.73 1.42 8.77
N ILE A 369 5.28 1.65 10.01
CA ILE A 369 6.10 2.15 11.11
C ILE A 369 6.61 0.98 11.93
N PRO A 370 7.93 0.78 12.05
CA PRO A 370 8.49 -0.28 12.88
C PRO A 370 8.00 -0.21 14.33
N SER A 371 7.86 -1.37 14.96
CA SER A 371 7.32 -1.52 16.33
C SER A 371 8.07 -0.71 17.41
N ALA A 372 9.32 -0.34 17.16
CA ALA A 372 10.15 0.45 18.07
C ALA A 372 9.73 1.93 18.21
N PHE A 373 8.90 2.45 17.31
CA PHE A 373 8.42 3.84 17.34
C PHE A 373 7.01 3.93 17.93
N THR A 374 6.60 5.14 18.32
CA THR A 374 5.19 5.44 18.60
C THR A 374 4.33 5.00 17.42
N GLN A 375 3.42 4.06 17.68
CA GLN A 375 2.56 3.51 16.65
C GLN A 375 1.47 4.51 16.25
N PRO A 376 1.07 4.56 14.98
CA PRO A 376 -0.08 5.37 14.57
C PRO A 376 -1.39 4.81 15.13
N ALA A 377 -2.47 5.59 15.02
CA ALA A 377 -3.82 5.10 15.31
C ALA A 377 -4.21 3.90 14.42
N ALA A 378 -5.40 3.34 14.62
CA ALA A 378 -5.94 2.37 13.68
C ALA A 378 -6.31 3.06 12.35
N ALA A 379 -6.19 2.34 11.24
CA ALA A 379 -6.75 2.76 9.97
C ALA A 379 -8.27 2.96 10.10
N THR A 380 -8.80 3.93 9.36
CA THR A 380 -10.23 4.22 9.36
C THR A 380 -10.96 3.23 8.48
N TYR A 381 -12.05 2.65 8.98
CA TYR A 381 -12.90 1.73 8.24
C TYR A 381 -14.25 2.35 7.91
N VAL A 382 -14.77 2.04 6.72
CA VAL A 382 -16.15 2.35 6.33
C VAL A 382 -17.08 1.48 7.16
N SER A 383 -17.92 2.13 7.98
CA SER A 383 -18.83 1.48 8.91
C SER A 383 -20.30 1.51 8.47
N SER A 384 -20.62 2.22 7.38
CA SER A 384 -21.98 2.26 6.81
C SER A 384 -21.94 2.29 5.28
N GLN A 385 -22.88 1.60 4.64
CA GLN A 385 -23.02 1.56 3.17
C GLN A 385 -23.99 2.65 2.68
N THR A 386 -23.65 3.91 2.92
CA THR A 386 -24.53 5.03 2.54
C THR A 386 -23.84 6.06 1.67
N VAL A 387 -24.60 6.66 0.75
CA VAL A 387 -24.23 7.86 -0.01
C VAL A 387 -25.37 8.86 0.14
N GLY A 388 -25.08 10.05 0.66
CA GLY A 388 -26.12 11.07 0.92
C GLY A 388 -27.23 10.56 1.84
N SER A 389 -26.87 9.76 2.86
CA SER A 389 -27.79 9.12 3.81
C SER A 389 -28.71 8.03 3.22
N ALA A 390 -28.58 7.70 1.93
CA ALA A 390 -29.29 6.59 1.31
C ALA A 390 -28.40 5.35 1.18
N TYR A 391 -28.97 4.16 1.35
CA TYR A 391 -28.25 2.90 1.15
C TYR A 391 -27.70 2.81 -0.28
N ASN A 392 -26.43 2.41 -0.42
CA ASN A 392 -25.81 2.16 -1.70
C ASN A 392 -24.91 0.92 -1.63
N LYS A 393 -25.32 -0.15 -2.31
CA LYS A 393 -24.58 -1.43 -2.42
C LYS A 393 -23.18 -1.34 -3.03
N ARG A 394 -22.84 -0.21 -3.66
CA ARG A 394 -21.52 0.05 -4.27
C ARG A 394 -20.49 0.58 -3.26
N VAL A 395 -20.95 0.99 -2.08
CA VAL A 395 -20.07 1.32 -0.94
C VAL A 395 -19.73 0.02 -0.23
N TYR A 396 -18.44 -0.32 -0.17
CA TYR A 396 -17.98 -1.51 0.55
C TYR A 396 -17.59 -1.16 1.98
N TRP A 397 -17.90 -2.05 2.92
CA TRP A 397 -17.32 -2.00 4.26
C TRP A 397 -15.84 -2.39 4.22
N GLY A 398 -15.09 -1.96 5.24
CA GLY A 398 -13.66 -2.27 5.37
C GLY A 398 -12.79 -1.03 5.22
N PHE A 399 -11.59 -1.18 4.65
CA PHE A 399 -10.63 -0.08 4.52
C PHE A 399 -11.21 1.13 3.79
N SER A 400 -11.16 2.31 4.42
CA SER A 400 -11.59 3.56 3.78
C SER A 400 -10.55 4.01 2.75
N PHE A 401 -10.97 4.14 1.51
CA PHE A 401 -10.19 4.75 0.43
C PHE A 401 -10.44 6.27 0.32
N ASP A 402 -11.05 6.89 1.34
CA ASP A 402 -11.20 8.34 1.41
C ASP A 402 -9.94 9.01 1.96
N PHE A 403 -8.96 9.25 1.09
CA PHE A 403 -7.67 9.82 1.49
C PHE A 403 -7.69 11.33 1.75
N THR A 404 -8.80 12.01 1.48
CA THR A 404 -8.97 13.44 1.80
C THR A 404 -9.13 13.67 3.29
N ASN A 405 -9.89 12.80 3.97
CA ASN A 405 -10.30 12.98 5.36
C ASN A 405 -9.71 11.94 6.31
N THR A 406 -9.03 10.92 5.78
CA THR A 406 -8.42 9.85 6.58
C THR A 406 -6.92 9.80 6.36
N ASP A 407 -6.20 9.23 7.32
CA ASP A 407 -4.76 8.98 7.21
C ASP A 407 -4.44 7.66 6.49
N ASN A 408 -5.43 7.04 5.86
CA ASN A 408 -5.34 5.67 5.36
C ASN A 408 -4.26 5.49 4.28
N PHE A 409 -3.96 6.53 3.50
CA PHE A 409 -2.89 6.46 2.50
C PHE A 409 -1.53 6.12 3.13
N ASN A 410 -1.29 6.53 4.37
CA ASN A 410 -0.04 6.21 5.07
C ASN A 410 0.14 4.71 5.28
N TYR A 411 -0.95 3.93 5.44
CA TYR A 411 -0.85 2.45 5.61
C TYR A 411 -0.54 1.73 4.29
N LEU A 412 -0.55 2.43 3.17
CA LEU A 412 -0.21 1.91 1.84
C LEU A 412 1.24 2.19 1.47
N ARG A 413 2.07 2.67 2.41
CA ARG A 413 3.52 2.80 2.24
C ARG A 413 4.20 1.44 2.36
N PRO A 414 5.43 1.28 1.82
CA PRO A 414 6.23 0.07 2.01
C PRO A 414 6.29 -0.35 3.48
N LEU A 415 6.35 -1.66 3.70
CA LEU A 415 6.50 -2.22 5.04
C LEU A 415 7.98 -2.52 5.30
N PRO A 416 8.45 -2.42 6.55
CA PRO A 416 9.77 -2.91 6.91
C PRO A 416 9.80 -4.45 6.78
N ILE A 417 10.97 -5.05 6.93
CA ILE A 417 11.12 -6.52 6.96
C ILE A 417 10.17 -7.15 7.97
N SER A 418 9.76 -8.40 7.71
CA SER A 418 8.73 -9.09 8.50
C SER A 418 8.98 -9.08 10.02
N ALA A 419 10.23 -9.14 10.47
CA ALA A 419 10.60 -9.10 11.89
C ALA A 419 10.25 -7.77 12.59
N ASN A 420 10.18 -6.66 11.84
CA ASN A 420 9.94 -5.32 12.35
C ASN A 420 8.50 -4.83 12.07
N GLN A 421 7.69 -5.64 11.40
CA GLN A 421 6.29 -5.31 11.11
C GLN A 421 5.42 -5.41 12.37
N SER A 422 4.41 -4.55 12.45
CA SER A 422 3.43 -4.50 13.53
C SER A 422 2.05 -4.18 12.97
N THR A 423 0.98 -4.56 13.67
CA THR A 423 -0.37 -4.06 13.40
C THR A 423 -0.64 -2.73 14.11
N GLY A 424 0.21 -2.34 15.07
CA GLY A 424 0.01 -1.15 15.88
C GLY A 424 -1.34 -1.20 16.59
N SER A 425 -2.17 -0.18 16.42
CA SER A 425 -3.53 -0.15 16.94
C SER A 425 -4.58 -0.78 16.00
N ASN A 426 -4.19 -1.30 14.83
CA ASN A 426 -5.14 -1.96 13.94
C ASN A 426 -5.65 -3.27 14.53
N VAL A 427 -6.94 -3.51 14.33
CA VAL A 427 -7.64 -4.74 14.71
C VAL A 427 -8.20 -5.42 13.47
N ASP A 428 -8.45 -6.72 13.60
CA ASP A 428 -9.14 -7.50 12.58
C ASP A 428 -10.49 -6.88 12.29
N PHE A 429 -10.80 -6.72 11.01
CA PHE A 429 -12.10 -6.27 10.56
C PHE A 429 -13.03 -7.48 10.49
N TYR A 430 -14.11 -7.47 11.28
CA TYR A 430 -15.14 -8.49 11.23
C TYR A 430 -16.46 -7.87 10.79
N LEU A 431 -17.03 -8.38 9.69
CA LEU A 431 -18.24 -7.81 9.12
C LEU A 431 -19.44 -7.89 10.08
N GLY A 432 -19.49 -8.93 10.92
CA GLY A 432 -20.57 -9.13 11.88
C GLY A 432 -20.59 -8.14 13.04
N ASP A 433 -19.56 -7.29 13.20
CA ASP A 433 -19.55 -6.22 14.21
C ASP A 433 -20.29 -4.95 13.72
N TYR A 434 -20.73 -4.92 12.45
CA TYR A 434 -21.41 -3.78 11.83
C TYR A 434 -22.90 -4.05 11.58
N SER A 435 -23.73 -3.05 11.88
CA SER A 435 -25.16 -3.09 11.58
C SER A 435 -25.43 -2.81 10.11
N GLN A 436 -26.12 -3.73 9.43
CA GLN A 436 -26.55 -3.52 8.05
C GLN A 436 -27.58 -2.39 7.93
N ALA A 437 -27.60 -1.73 6.76
CA ALA A 437 -28.71 -0.86 6.41
C ALA A 437 -29.99 -1.68 6.18
N ALA A 438 -31.16 -1.15 6.53
CA ALA A 438 -32.44 -1.84 6.35
C ALA A 438 -32.75 -2.24 4.89
N GLY A 439 -32.14 -1.55 3.92
CA GLY A 439 -32.24 -1.87 2.49
C GLY A 439 -31.24 -2.91 1.98
N ALA A 440 -30.34 -3.41 2.83
CA ALA A 440 -29.39 -4.46 2.49
C ALA A 440 -30.02 -5.83 2.79
N ASN A 441 -30.10 -6.70 1.79
CA ASN A 441 -30.77 -8.00 1.92
C ASN A 441 -29.92 -9.07 2.64
N TYR A 442 -28.59 -8.92 2.72
CA TYR A 442 -27.63 -9.91 3.27
C TYR A 442 -26.17 -9.38 3.22
N PRO A 443 -25.23 -9.77 4.14
CA PRO A 443 -25.35 -10.66 5.31
C PRO A 443 -25.40 -9.95 6.69
N SER A 444 -26.15 -10.50 7.65
CA SER A 444 -26.24 -9.99 9.03
C SER A 444 -25.41 -10.84 9.99
N ALA A 445 -25.06 -10.31 11.17
CA ALA A 445 -24.38 -11.08 12.23
C ALA A 445 -25.14 -12.37 12.63
N THR A 446 -26.46 -12.40 12.41
CA THR A 446 -27.36 -13.53 12.73
C THR A 446 -27.61 -14.47 11.54
N SER A 447 -27.22 -14.10 10.33
CA SER A 447 -27.29 -14.91 9.12
C SER A 447 -26.09 -14.50 8.25
N PRO A 448 -24.87 -14.92 8.67
CA PRO A 448 -23.64 -14.64 7.95
C PRO A 448 -23.60 -15.33 6.61
#